data_AF-A0A4Y2FV68-F1
#
_entry.id   AF-A0A4Y2FV68-F1
#
_cell.length_a   1.000
_cell.length_b   1.000
_cell.length_c   1.000
_cell.angle_alpha   90.00
_cell.angle_beta   90.00
_cell.angle_gamma   90.00
#
_symmetry.space_group_name_H-M   'P 1'
#
loop_
_entity.id
_entity.type
_entity.pdbx_description
1 polymer ?
#
loop_
_entity_poly.entity_id
_entity_poly.type
_entity_poly.pdbx_seq_one_letter_code
_entity_poly.pdbx_strand_id
1 'polypeptide(L)'
;MLLKHTMSFKYLRTEIDRKDLRNLTTCMKGNIMGKVRDNPRISSPQIAADLKADYNIEVTPQTARNVITKAGYNGRAASKKPCINLCNGESASSLQRSI
;
A
#
# COMPACT_ATOMS: atom_id res chain seq x y z
N MET A 1 11.65 -4.09 -57.06
CA MET A 1 10.91 -4.75 -55.95
C MET A 1 11.13 -3.97 -54.67
N LEU A 2 10.24 -3.03 -54.34
CA LEU A 2 10.27 -2.31 -53.06
C LEU A 2 8.85 -2.30 -52.48
N LEU A 3 8.45 -3.43 -51.89
CA LEU A 3 7.39 -3.46 -50.91
C LEU A 3 8.03 -3.81 -49.56
N LYS A 4 8.48 -2.79 -48.83
CA LYS A 4 8.71 -2.91 -47.38
C LYS A 4 7.53 -2.23 -46.71
N HIS A 5 6.66 -3.08 -46.19
CA HIS A 5 5.38 -2.79 -45.58
C HIS A 5 5.39 -1.57 -44.66
N THR A 6 4.33 -0.77 -44.80
CA THR A 6 3.88 0.23 -43.84
C THR A 6 3.54 -0.48 -42.53
N MET A 7 4.52 -0.55 -41.61
CA MET A 7 4.23 -0.82 -40.21
C MET A 7 3.33 0.31 -39.71
N SER A 8 2.04 0.01 -39.61
CA SER A 8 1.00 0.94 -39.17
C SER A 8 1.45 1.61 -37.87
N PHE A 9 1.39 2.94 -37.84
CA PHE A 9 1.73 3.81 -36.70
C PHE A 9 1.06 3.38 -35.37
N LYS A 10 -0.02 2.58 -35.46
CA LYS A 10 -0.69 1.93 -34.33
C LYS A 10 0.21 0.95 -33.56
N TYR A 11 1.08 0.22 -34.24
CA TYR A 11 1.98 -0.76 -33.61
C TYR A 11 3.10 -0.08 -32.82
N LEU A 12 3.66 1.02 -33.35
CA LEU A 12 4.72 1.79 -32.69
C LEU A 12 4.29 2.40 -31.34
N ARG A 13 3.01 2.79 -31.20
CA ARG A 13 2.52 3.37 -29.94
C ARG A 13 2.45 2.35 -28.81
N THR A 14 2.08 1.09 -29.11
CA THR A 14 1.96 0.03 -28.10
C THR A 14 3.30 -0.51 -27.57
N GLU A 15 4.40 -0.32 -28.29
CA GLU A 15 5.72 -0.77 -27.85
C GLU A 15 6.43 0.21 -26.91
N ILE A 16 6.10 1.51 -26.99
CA ILE A 16 6.67 2.54 -26.11
C ILE A 16 6.09 2.41 -24.68
N ASP A 17 4.82 2.04 -24.54
CA ASP A 17 4.18 1.81 -23.23
C ASP A 17 4.80 0.64 -22.44
N ARG A 18 5.29 -0.42 -23.11
CA ARG A 18 5.88 -1.58 -22.41
C ARG A 18 7.26 -1.31 -21.80
N LYS A 19 7.99 -0.30 -22.27
CA LYS A 19 9.38 -0.04 -21.85
C LYS A 19 9.46 0.75 -20.54
N ASP A 20 8.45 1.59 -20.25
CA ASP A 20 8.34 2.39 -19.02
C ASP A 20 7.69 1.65 -17.83
N LEU A 21 7.11 0.46 -18.06
CA LEU A 21 6.57 -0.41 -17.00
C LEU A 21 7.62 -0.92 -15.98
N ARG A 22 8.90 -0.57 -16.15
CA ARG A 22 9.99 -1.01 -15.27
C ARG A 22 10.22 -0.10 -14.08
N ASN A 23 9.72 1.14 -14.08
CA ASN A 23 9.88 2.04 -12.94
C ASN A 23 8.62 2.86 -12.70
N LEU A 24 7.93 2.54 -11.60
CA LEU A 24 6.89 3.40 -11.05
C LEU A 24 7.48 4.79 -10.81
N THR A 25 6.89 5.82 -11.43
CA THR A 25 7.37 7.20 -11.31
C THR A 25 7.29 7.69 -9.86
N THR A 26 8.07 8.71 -9.51
CA THR A 26 8.07 9.29 -8.16
C THR A 26 6.68 9.83 -7.78
N CYS A 27 5.95 10.42 -8.72
CA CYS A 27 4.59 10.91 -8.52
C CYS A 27 3.63 9.77 -8.16
N MET A 28 3.66 8.67 -8.91
CA MET A 28 2.79 7.52 -8.65
C MET A 28 3.11 6.86 -7.31
N LYS A 29 4.39 6.76 -6.93
CA LYS A 29 4.78 6.32 -5.57
C LYS A 29 4.16 7.23 -4.51
N GLY A 30 4.21 8.55 -4.71
CA GLY A 30 3.56 9.53 -3.83
C GLY A 30 2.06 9.30 -3.71
N ASN A 31 1.35 9.07 -4.82
CA ASN A 31 -0.08 8.80 -4.83
C ASN A 31 -0.42 7.51 -4.06
N ILE A 32 0.32 6.41 -4.29
CA ILE A 32 0.17 5.17 -3.51
C ILE A 32 0.31 5.46 -2.01
N MET A 33 1.33 6.21 -1.61
CA MET A 33 1.55 6.53 -0.20
C MET A 33 0.47 7.45 0.37
N GLY A 34 -0.07 8.39 -0.41
CA GLY A 34 -1.21 9.22 -0.02
C GLY A 34 -2.42 8.37 0.31
N LYS A 35 -2.84 7.49 -0.61
CA LYS A 35 -3.99 6.60 -0.42
C LYS A 35 -3.85 5.67 0.79
N VAL A 36 -2.64 5.15 1.03
CA VAL A 36 -2.35 4.30 2.21
C VAL A 36 -2.39 5.10 3.51
N ARG A 37 -1.98 6.37 3.50
CA ARG A 37 -2.09 7.25 4.68
C ARG A 37 -3.53 7.61 4.98
N ASP A 38 -4.31 7.94 3.95
CA ASP A 38 -5.72 8.32 4.10
C ASP A 38 -6.58 7.13 4.54
N ASN A 39 -6.31 5.94 4.00
CA ASN A 39 -6.97 4.69 4.38
C ASN A 39 -5.96 3.54 4.52
N PRO A 40 -5.46 3.25 5.72
CA PRO A 40 -4.46 2.19 5.94
C PRO A 40 -4.99 0.77 5.71
N ARG A 41 -6.31 0.59 5.57
CA ARG A 41 -6.94 -0.72 5.28
C ARG A 41 -7.17 -0.96 3.79
N ILE A 42 -6.77 -0.02 2.93
CA ILE A 42 -6.93 -0.16 1.48
C ILE A 42 -6.12 -1.36 0.97
N SER A 43 -6.73 -2.13 0.07
CA SER A 43 -6.09 -3.32 -0.48
C SER A 43 -5.17 -2.96 -1.67
N SER A 44 -4.06 -3.69 -1.82
CA SER A 44 -3.14 -3.47 -2.95
C SER A 44 -3.77 -3.66 -4.34
N PRO A 45 -4.70 -4.62 -4.56
CA PRO A 45 -5.42 -4.73 -5.83
C PRO A 45 -6.28 -3.50 -6.14
N GLN A 46 -6.90 -2.89 -5.12
CA GLN A 46 -7.69 -1.68 -5.30
C GLN A 46 -6.82 -0.49 -5.67
N ILE A 47 -5.67 -0.31 -5.00
CA ILE A 47 -4.68 0.71 -5.40
C ILE A 47 -4.27 0.52 -6.87
N ALA A 48 -4.02 -0.72 -7.31
CA ALA A 48 -3.65 -1.00 -8.69
C ALA A 48 -4.77 -0.66 -9.69
N ALA A 49 -6.02 -0.95 -9.34
CA ALA A 49 -7.19 -0.57 -10.14
C ALA A 49 -7.30 0.97 -10.26
N ASP A 50 -7.09 1.68 -9.15
CA ASP A 50 -7.14 3.14 -9.18
C ASP A 50 -5.99 3.75 -10.00
N LEU A 51 -4.78 3.19 -9.93
CA LEU A 51 -3.66 3.65 -10.76
C LEU A 51 -3.94 3.44 -12.26
N LYS A 52 -4.66 2.36 -12.60
CA LYS A 52 -5.14 2.13 -13.96
C LYS A 52 -6.20 3.16 -14.35
N ALA A 53 -7.10 3.54 -13.45
CA ALA A 53 -8.10 4.58 -13.72
C ALA A 53 -7.48 5.98 -13.86
N ASP A 54 -6.58 6.35 -12.95
CA ASP A 54 -6.00 7.70 -12.85
C ASP A 54 -4.94 7.97 -13.95
N TYR A 55 -4.12 6.96 -14.27
CA TYR A 55 -2.96 7.13 -15.16
C TYR A 55 -2.99 6.24 -16.41
N ASN A 56 -4.00 5.38 -16.57
CA ASN A 56 -4.09 4.38 -17.65
C ASN A 56 -2.88 3.43 -17.70
N ILE A 57 -2.28 3.12 -16.55
CA ILE A 57 -1.13 2.23 -16.43
C ILE A 57 -1.53 0.96 -15.70
N GLU A 58 -1.21 -0.19 -16.30
CA GLU A 58 -1.40 -1.48 -15.67
C GLU A 58 -0.25 -1.80 -14.71
N VAL A 59 -0.55 -1.78 -13.41
CA VAL A 59 0.40 -2.12 -12.37
C VAL A 59 -0.04 -3.42 -11.71
N THR A 60 0.89 -4.37 -11.52
CA THR A 60 0.55 -5.57 -10.75
C THR A 60 0.33 -5.20 -9.28
N PRO A 61 -0.64 -5.82 -8.58
CA PRO A 61 -0.83 -5.58 -7.15
C PRO A 61 0.43 -5.84 -6.30
N GLN A 62 1.33 -6.72 -6.77
CA GLN A 62 2.60 -6.99 -6.11
C GLN A 62 3.56 -5.80 -6.17
N THR A 63 3.56 -5.03 -7.26
CA THR A 63 4.35 -3.80 -7.37
C THR A 63 3.91 -2.78 -6.32
N ALA A 64 2.60 -2.60 -6.12
CA ALA A 64 2.07 -1.72 -5.08
C ALA A 64 2.50 -2.20 -3.67
N ARG A 65 2.41 -3.50 -3.38
CA ARG A 65 2.93 -4.07 -2.12
C ARG A 65 4.41 -3.76 -1.91
N ASN A 66 5.23 -3.98 -2.93
CA ASN A 66 6.68 -3.74 -2.83
C ASN A 66 6.99 -2.28 -2.50
N VAL A 67 6.21 -1.32 -3.02
CA VAL A 67 6.36 0.12 -2.70
C VAL A 67 5.99 0.39 -1.24
N ILE A 68 4.87 -0.16 -0.78
CA ILE A 68 4.36 0.00 0.59
C ILE A 68 5.36 -0.59 1.61
N THR A 69 5.85 -1.81 1.37
CA THR A 69 6.85 -2.46 2.21
C THR A 69 8.17 -1.69 2.22
N LYS A 70 8.66 -1.22 1.07
CA LYS A 70 9.87 -0.37 0.99
C LYS A 70 9.72 0.94 1.76
N ALA A 71 8.50 1.48 1.85
CA ALA A 71 8.20 2.66 2.65
C ALA A 71 8.07 2.37 4.17
N GLY A 72 8.26 1.12 4.60
CA GLY A 72 8.24 0.72 6.01
C GLY A 72 6.86 0.31 6.55
N TYR A 73 5.84 0.28 5.71
CA TYR A 73 4.50 -0.21 6.08
C TYR A 73 4.48 -1.73 6.02
N ASN A 74 5.07 -2.34 7.04
CA ASN A 74 5.13 -3.79 7.20
C ASN A 74 3.84 -4.30 7.88
N GLY A 75 3.37 -5.49 7.48
CA GLY A 75 2.21 -6.12 8.10
C GLY A 75 2.41 -6.36 9.61
N ARG A 76 1.32 -6.22 10.39
CA ARG A 76 1.24 -6.35 11.86
C ARG A 76 2.37 -5.63 12.61
N ALA A 77 2.13 -4.37 12.96
CA ALA A 77 2.78 -3.79 14.13
C ALA A 77 2.29 -4.52 15.39
N ALA A 78 3.20 -4.90 16.29
CA ALA A 78 2.83 -5.43 17.59
C ALA A 78 2.05 -4.35 18.35
N SER A 79 0.73 -4.47 18.40
CA SER A 79 -0.09 -3.64 19.27
C SER A 79 0.29 -3.97 20.71
N LYS A 80 0.78 -2.99 21.47
CA LYS A 80 0.93 -3.15 22.92
C LYS A 80 -0.44 -3.53 23.46
N LYS A 81 -0.56 -4.68 24.14
CA LYS A 81 -1.79 -5.03 24.85
C LYS A 81 -2.15 -3.82 25.74
N PRO A 82 -3.35 -3.23 25.63
CA PRO A 82 -3.79 -2.28 26.63
C PRO A 82 -3.66 -3.00 27.97
N CYS A 83 -3.04 -2.37 28.95
CA CYS A 83 -2.81 -2.93 30.28
C CYS A 83 -4.17 -3.38 30.87
N ILE A 84 -4.45 -4.67 30.76
CA ILE A 84 -5.51 -5.33 31.51
C ILE A 84 -5.01 -5.30 32.96
N ASN A 85 -5.73 -4.60 33.84
CA ASN A 85 -5.51 -4.42 35.29
C ASN A 85 -4.80 -3.11 35.71
N LEU A 86 -5.51 -1.99 35.60
CA LEU A 86 -5.35 -0.86 36.54
C LEU A 86 -6.47 -0.81 37.60
N CYS A 87 -7.40 -1.78 37.58
CA CYS A 87 -8.55 -1.85 38.50
C CYS A 87 -8.57 -3.13 39.33
N ASN A 88 -7.45 -3.48 39.99
CA ASN A 88 -7.55 -4.26 41.23
C ASN A 88 -7.91 -3.25 42.33
N GLY A 89 -9.19 -2.90 42.39
CA GLY A 89 -9.74 -2.09 43.47
C GLY A 89 -9.60 -2.82 44.80
N GLU A 90 -9.02 -2.12 45.78
CA GLU A 90 -9.44 -2.09 47.17
C GLU A 90 -10.07 -3.37 47.75
N SER A 91 -9.27 -4.33 48.21
CA SER A 91 -9.67 -5.17 49.37
C SER A 91 -8.45 -5.89 49.96
N ALA A 92 -8.02 -5.48 51.15
CA ALA A 92 -7.37 -6.28 52.21
C ALA A 92 -6.20 -5.55 52.89
N SER A 93 -6.46 -4.50 53.69
CA SER A 93 -5.47 -4.07 54.71
C SER A 93 -5.98 -3.19 55.87
N SER A 94 -7.28 -3.12 56.20
CA SER A 94 -7.73 -2.23 57.30
C SER A 94 -8.83 -2.76 58.24
N LEU A 95 -8.90 -4.09 58.46
CA LEU A 95 -9.64 -4.65 59.59
C LEU A 95 -8.68 -5.30 60.61
N GLN A 96 -7.93 -4.45 61.30
CA GLN A 96 -7.49 -4.73 62.67
C GLN A 96 -7.83 -3.51 63.52
N ARG A 97 -9.10 -3.43 63.95
CA ARG A 97 -9.47 -2.62 65.12
C ARG A 97 -9.16 -3.48 66.34
N SER A 98 -8.24 -2.98 67.15
CA SER A 98 -7.80 -3.52 68.43
C SER A 98 -8.96 -3.77 69.40
N ILE A 99 -8.83 -4.83 70.20
CA ILE A 99 -9.67 -5.21 71.35
C ILE A 99 -9.62 -4.12 72.41
#